data_AF-A0A1S1RKN7-F1
#
_entry.id   AF-A0A1S1RKN7-F1
#
_cell.length_a   1.000
_cell.length_b   1.000
_cell.length_c   1.000
_cell.angle_alpha   90.00
_cell.angle_beta   90.00
_cell.angle_gamma   90.00
#
_symmetry.space_group_name_H-M   'P 1'
#
loop_
_entity.id
_entity.type
_entity.pdbx_description
1 polymer ?
#
loop_
_entity_poly.entity_id
_entity_poly.type
_entity_poly.pdbx_seq_one_letter_code
_entity_poly.pdbx_strand_id
1 'polypeptide(L)'
;MRNGRSRRRPSRPRPRSPRLGRAAGVLAGAALLLAVPTLAGCSAMDTMLGRETGGAIDCSRYQDDPPEGGQSAPLLMLYLDISDNSAASAARISQAVRPYFDTALREGQYIRLVAGSGGTTGLTHSDCLDGSKLFRIDRNNGTREEKDRVAAVDALTEEVDHLVQSERVSPTGSVTPLLAGVNDEIATLRGGPGVSIGAVTVVVWSDLLGSGEASDCLNVDGKKASIQIAEAMVRRCFSPDTQQLTPIADSRVRFIGVNAGAVTKPQQDIARYLRGELCRRISSDCG
;
A
#
# COMPACT_ATOMS: atom_id res chain seq x y z
N MET A 1 8.54 29.62 -77.08
CA MET A 1 9.43 29.04 -78.12
C MET A 1 10.82 28.80 -77.52
N ARG A 2 11.70 28.04 -78.22
CA ARG A 2 13.19 28.02 -78.21
C ARG A 2 13.91 28.93 -77.19
N ASN A 3 14.99 28.57 -76.49
CA ASN A 3 16.01 27.49 -76.55
C ASN A 3 16.67 27.40 -75.13
N GLY A 4 17.67 26.57 -74.77
CA GLY A 4 18.46 25.54 -75.43
C GLY A 4 19.73 25.22 -74.62
N ARG A 5 20.26 23.99 -74.72
CA ARG A 5 21.41 23.46 -73.94
C ARG A 5 22.72 24.27 -74.11
N SER A 6 23.64 24.24 -73.13
CA SER A 6 24.84 23.35 -73.16
C SER A 6 26.03 23.73 -72.24
N ARG A 7 26.53 22.73 -71.49
CA ARG A 7 27.94 22.42 -71.09
C ARG A 7 29.03 23.51 -71.13
N ARG A 8 29.88 23.53 -70.08
CA ARG A 8 31.29 23.02 -70.15
C ARG A 8 31.96 22.81 -68.77
N ARG A 9 32.96 21.92 -68.77
CA ARG A 9 33.99 21.66 -67.72
C ARG A 9 35.34 22.16 -68.28
N PRO A 10 36.41 22.40 -67.49
CA PRO A 10 37.16 21.37 -66.74
C PRO A 10 37.13 21.68 -65.21
N SER A 11 38.06 21.35 -64.28
CA SER A 11 39.49 20.96 -64.30
C SER A 11 39.90 20.14 -63.05
N ARG A 12 41.20 19.83 -62.94
CA ARG A 12 41.93 19.43 -61.72
C ARG A 12 43.29 20.16 -61.72
N PRO A 13 43.98 20.26 -60.57
CA PRO A 13 45.11 19.33 -60.36
C PRO A 13 45.17 18.69 -58.96
N ARG A 14 45.99 17.64 -58.87
CA ARG A 14 46.56 17.02 -57.64
C ARG A 14 47.92 17.69 -57.36
N PRO A 15 48.52 17.67 -56.14
CA PRO A 15 48.96 16.44 -55.44
C PRO A 15 48.77 16.54 -53.89
N ARG A 16 49.42 15.81 -52.96
CA ARG A 16 50.59 14.89 -52.98
C ARG A 16 50.51 13.94 -51.76
N SER A 17 51.14 12.76 -51.81
CA SER A 17 51.22 11.85 -50.65
C SER A 17 52.47 10.95 -50.70
N PRO A 18 53.27 10.86 -49.61
CA PRO A 18 54.10 9.69 -49.26
C PRO A 18 53.27 8.77 -48.32
N ARG A 19 53.11 7.47 -48.59
CA ARG A 19 54.07 6.37 -48.32
C ARG A 19 54.36 6.22 -46.82
N LEU A 20 53.74 5.25 -46.12
CA LEU A 20 54.00 3.79 -46.10
C LEU A 20 55.22 3.38 -45.26
N GLY A 21 54.96 2.90 -44.05
CA GLY A 21 55.79 1.92 -43.33
C GLY A 21 54.95 0.64 -43.09
N ARG A 22 55.58 -0.54 -43.05
CA ARG A 22 54.92 -1.86 -42.94
C ARG A 22 55.65 -2.77 -41.95
N ALA A 23 54.92 -3.31 -40.98
CA ALA A 23 55.13 -4.59 -40.29
C ALA A 23 53.72 -5.01 -39.80
N ALA A 24 53.19 -6.21 -40.08
CA ALA A 24 53.62 -7.54 -39.64
C ALA A 24 53.58 -7.66 -38.10
N GLY A 25 52.70 -8.44 -37.45
CA GLY A 25 51.54 -9.21 -37.96
C GLY A 25 51.44 -10.60 -37.34
N VAL A 26 50.57 -10.79 -36.33
CA VAL A 26 50.28 -12.07 -35.66
C VAL A 26 48.77 -12.16 -35.37
N LEU A 27 48.21 -13.37 -35.34
CA LEU A 27 46.77 -13.63 -35.14
C LEU A 27 46.41 -13.81 -33.65
N ALA A 28 45.17 -13.47 -33.27
CA ALA A 28 44.25 -14.33 -32.50
C ALA A 28 42.97 -13.57 -32.05
N GLY A 29 41.90 -14.30 -31.73
CA GLY A 29 40.98 -13.87 -30.65
C GLY A 29 39.78 -12.98 -30.99
N ALA A 30 39.12 -13.13 -32.13
CA ALA A 30 37.83 -12.47 -32.38
C ALA A 30 36.67 -13.11 -31.58
N ALA A 31 36.56 -12.78 -30.29
CA ALA A 31 35.44 -13.20 -29.47
C ALA A 31 34.15 -12.45 -29.86
N LEU A 32 33.09 -13.18 -30.25
CA LEU A 32 31.78 -12.59 -30.50
C LEU A 32 31.14 -12.14 -29.19
N LEU A 33 31.22 -10.84 -28.89
CA LEU A 33 30.29 -10.20 -27.97
C LEU A 33 28.92 -10.10 -28.64
N LEU A 34 28.06 -11.09 -28.38
CA LEU A 34 26.65 -11.05 -28.71
C LEU A 34 25.97 -9.95 -27.88
N ALA A 35 25.89 -8.76 -28.46
CA ALA A 35 25.14 -7.64 -27.91
C ALA A 35 23.63 -7.95 -27.96
N VAL A 36 23.13 -8.64 -26.93
CA VAL A 36 21.69 -8.77 -26.68
C VAL A 36 21.16 -7.36 -26.37
N PRO A 37 20.20 -6.83 -27.16
CA PRO A 37 19.56 -5.57 -26.82
C PRO A 37 18.61 -5.80 -25.63
N THR A 38 19.12 -5.64 -24.42
CA THR A 38 18.29 -5.62 -23.21
C THR A 38 17.33 -4.43 -23.29
N LEU A 39 16.06 -4.68 -22.94
CA LEU A 39 15.01 -3.66 -22.94
C LEU A 39 15.16 -2.72 -21.74
N ALA A 40 16.21 -1.89 -21.76
CA ALA A 40 16.45 -0.81 -20.81
C ALA A 40 15.47 0.36 -21.08
N GLY A 41 14.17 0.11 -20.86
CA GLY A 41 13.06 0.92 -21.37
C GLY A 41 12.02 1.38 -20.35
N CYS A 42 12.27 1.22 -19.04
CA CYS A 42 11.36 1.71 -17.97
C CYS A 42 12.06 2.56 -16.89
N SER A 43 13.29 2.21 -16.50
CA SER A 43 14.00 2.82 -15.34
C SER A 43 14.52 4.25 -15.54
N ALA A 44 14.25 4.87 -16.69
CA ALA A 44 14.65 6.25 -16.99
C ALA A 44 13.62 7.32 -16.52
N MET A 45 12.46 6.90 -15.99
CA MET A 45 11.47 7.82 -15.42
C MET A 45 11.54 7.92 -13.89
N ASP A 46 11.90 6.84 -13.17
CA ASP A 46 12.08 6.85 -11.71
C ASP A 46 13.11 7.91 -11.26
N THR A 47 14.19 8.05 -12.02
CA THR A 47 15.27 9.01 -11.74
C THR A 47 14.89 10.47 -12.01
N MET A 48 13.73 10.76 -12.62
CA MET A 48 13.16 12.11 -12.69
C MET A 48 12.19 12.44 -11.55
N LEU A 49 11.88 11.47 -10.67
CA LEU A 49 10.96 11.64 -9.53
C LEU A 49 11.68 11.73 -8.18
N GLY A 50 13.02 11.70 -8.15
CA GLY A 50 13.80 11.74 -6.90
C GLY A 50 13.74 10.43 -6.10
N ARG A 51 13.30 9.34 -6.72
CA ARG A 51 13.08 8.03 -6.09
C ARG A 51 14.40 7.35 -5.72
N GLU A 52 14.77 7.36 -4.44
CA GLU A 52 15.73 6.36 -3.93
C GLU A 52 15.05 4.98 -3.91
N THR A 53 15.67 3.99 -4.57
CA THR A 53 15.09 2.66 -4.72
C THR A 53 15.21 1.87 -3.41
N GLY A 54 14.18 1.95 -2.56
CA GLY A 54 14.09 1.25 -1.27
C GLY A 54 13.94 2.16 -0.04
N GLY A 55 13.71 3.46 -0.22
CA GLY A 55 13.27 4.35 0.86
C GLY A 55 11.75 4.37 1.02
N ALA A 56 11.27 4.75 2.21
CA ALA A 56 9.86 5.06 2.46
C ALA A 56 9.40 6.28 1.64
N ILE A 57 8.11 6.38 1.35
CA ILE A 57 7.59 7.43 0.46
C ILE A 57 7.43 8.77 1.20
N ASP A 58 7.98 9.84 0.63
CA ASP A 58 7.79 11.20 1.14
C ASP A 58 6.37 11.69 0.88
N CYS A 59 5.52 11.46 1.87
CA CYS A 59 4.13 11.89 1.89
C CYS A 59 3.93 13.35 2.34
N SER A 60 4.99 14.07 2.75
CA SER A 60 4.87 15.45 3.27
C SER A 60 4.22 16.41 2.26
N ARG A 61 4.38 16.14 0.96
CA ARG A 61 3.75 16.86 -0.14
C ARG A 61 2.20 16.83 -0.13
N TYR A 62 1.60 15.87 0.56
CA TYR A 62 0.15 15.68 0.68
C TYR A 62 -0.36 15.92 2.12
N GLN A 63 0.53 16.33 3.03
CA GLN A 63 0.25 16.60 4.43
C GLN A 63 0.00 18.09 4.66
N ASP A 64 -1.15 18.41 5.26
CA ASP A 64 -1.48 19.72 5.81
C ASP A 64 -1.22 19.74 7.32
N ASP A 65 -1.03 20.95 7.87
CA ASP A 65 -1.05 21.17 9.32
C ASP A 65 -2.46 20.95 9.92
N PRO A 66 -2.56 20.68 11.24
CA PRO A 66 -3.84 20.49 11.92
C PRO A 66 -4.82 21.67 11.76
N PRO A 67 -6.14 21.43 11.90
CA PRO A 67 -7.16 22.40 11.51
C PRO A 67 -7.25 23.56 12.51
N GLU A 68 -7.19 24.79 12.01
CA GLU A 68 -7.21 25.99 12.85
C GLU A 68 -8.53 26.18 13.64
N GLY A 69 -8.44 26.93 14.75
CA GLY A 69 -9.60 27.36 15.52
C GLY A 69 -10.23 26.31 16.44
N GLY A 70 -9.56 25.18 16.68
CA GLY A 70 -10.07 24.12 17.56
C GLY A 70 -11.14 23.22 16.92
N GLN A 71 -11.22 23.23 15.59
CA GLN A 71 -12.04 22.28 14.84
C GLN A 71 -11.50 20.85 14.99
N SER A 72 -12.32 19.83 14.72
CA SER A 72 -11.90 18.42 14.74
C SER A 72 -12.02 17.80 13.37
N ALA A 73 -10.94 17.20 12.86
CA ALA A 73 -10.92 16.47 11.61
C ALA A 73 -11.21 14.97 11.83
N PRO A 74 -11.76 14.23 10.85
CA PRO A 74 -11.95 12.79 10.97
C PRO A 74 -10.62 12.04 10.98
N LEU A 75 -10.63 10.80 11.48
CA LEU A 75 -9.49 9.87 11.44
C LEU A 75 -9.86 8.63 10.61
N LEU A 76 -9.08 8.36 9.57
CA LEU A 76 -9.03 7.07 8.89
C LEU A 76 -7.94 6.21 9.55
N MET A 77 -8.29 5.00 9.98
CA MET A 77 -7.32 4.00 10.42
C MET A 77 -7.39 2.80 9.48
N LEU A 78 -6.26 2.45 8.90
CA LEU A 78 -6.09 1.26 8.06
C LEU A 78 -5.34 0.19 8.87
N TYR A 79 -5.96 -0.98 9.04
CA TYR A 79 -5.37 -2.14 9.71
C TYR A 79 -5.22 -3.27 8.69
N LEU A 80 -4.00 -3.75 8.48
CA LEU A 80 -3.68 -4.79 7.50
C LEU A 80 -3.23 -6.09 8.19
N ASP A 81 -4.07 -7.12 8.16
CA ASP A 81 -3.73 -8.51 8.50
C ASP A 81 -3.15 -9.17 7.23
N ILE A 82 -1.83 -9.35 7.20
CA ILE A 82 -1.08 -9.69 5.99
C ILE A 82 -0.70 -11.17 6.01
N SER A 83 -1.55 -12.00 5.38
CA SER A 83 -1.33 -13.43 5.17
C SER A 83 -0.52 -13.79 3.91
N ASP A 84 -0.17 -12.79 3.08
CA ASP A 84 0.63 -12.91 1.85
C ASP A 84 1.25 -11.53 1.53
N ASN A 85 2.59 -11.45 1.44
CA ASN A 85 3.36 -10.23 1.12
C ASN A 85 3.77 -10.14 -0.37
N SER A 86 3.25 -11.02 -1.24
CA SER A 86 3.53 -10.94 -2.67
C SER A 86 3.03 -9.61 -3.27
N ALA A 87 3.67 -9.15 -4.34
CA ALA A 87 3.22 -7.98 -5.11
C ALA A 87 1.76 -8.11 -5.61
N ALA A 88 1.28 -9.34 -5.82
CA ALA A 88 -0.12 -9.61 -6.17
C ALA A 88 -1.07 -9.45 -4.97
N SER A 89 -0.58 -9.58 -3.73
CA SER A 89 -1.32 -9.27 -2.51
C SER A 89 -1.36 -7.80 -2.22
N ALA A 90 -0.19 -7.15 -2.27
CA ALA A 90 -0.02 -5.70 -2.19
C ALA A 90 -1.02 -4.98 -3.11
N ALA A 91 -0.99 -5.27 -4.42
CA ALA A 91 -1.88 -4.65 -5.39
C ALA A 91 -3.38 -4.87 -5.11
N ARG A 92 -3.79 -6.01 -4.51
CA ARG A 92 -5.18 -6.27 -4.08
C ARG A 92 -5.57 -5.39 -2.89
N ILE A 93 -4.69 -5.30 -1.89
CA ILE A 93 -4.89 -4.47 -0.68
C ILE A 93 -4.99 -3.01 -1.10
N SER A 94 -4.00 -2.53 -1.84
CA SER A 94 -3.92 -1.17 -2.39
C SER A 94 -5.15 -0.80 -3.21
N GLN A 95 -5.57 -1.64 -4.16
CA GLN A 95 -6.80 -1.40 -4.93
C GLN A 95 -8.05 -1.30 -4.05
N ALA A 96 -8.13 -2.08 -2.96
CA ALA A 96 -9.26 -2.07 -2.04
C ALA A 96 -9.26 -0.87 -1.07
N VAL A 97 -8.09 -0.29 -0.75
CA VAL A 97 -8.00 0.92 0.09
C VAL A 97 -8.12 2.24 -0.67
N ARG A 98 -7.88 2.26 -2.01
CA ARG A 98 -8.02 3.49 -2.86
C ARG A 98 -9.27 4.33 -2.58
N PRO A 99 -10.49 3.78 -2.43
CA PRO A 99 -11.68 4.60 -2.19
C PRO A 99 -11.62 5.36 -0.87
N TYR A 100 -11.01 4.76 0.16
CA TYR A 100 -10.86 5.40 1.47
C TYR A 100 -9.81 6.51 1.44
N PHE A 101 -8.71 6.34 0.68
CA PHE A 101 -7.77 7.44 0.42
C PHE A 101 -8.41 8.57 -0.39
N ASP A 102 -9.22 8.28 -1.42
CA ASP A 102 -9.94 9.31 -2.19
C ASP A 102 -10.90 10.12 -1.30
N THR A 103 -11.64 9.45 -0.40
CA THR A 103 -12.49 10.10 0.61
C THR A 103 -11.66 10.91 1.62
N ALA A 104 -10.58 10.34 2.18
CA ALA A 104 -9.77 11.02 3.19
C ALA A 104 -9.16 12.33 2.67
N LEU A 105 -8.63 12.32 1.44
CA LEU A 105 -8.03 13.49 0.79
C LEU A 105 -9.06 14.58 0.40
N ARG A 106 -10.34 14.23 0.26
CA ARG A 106 -11.46 15.19 0.06
C ARG A 106 -11.93 15.79 1.37
N GLU A 107 -12.10 14.97 2.40
CA GLU A 107 -12.67 15.38 3.69
C GLU A 107 -11.65 16.05 4.62
N GLY A 108 -10.35 15.89 4.36
CA GLY A 108 -9.28 16.42 5.19
C GLY A 108 -9.11 15.63 6.48
N GLN A 109 -8.68 14.37 6.36
CA GLN A 109 -8.62 13.43 7.48
C GLN A 109 -7.18 13.17 7.95
N TYR A 110 -7.01 12.86 9.23
CA TYR A 110 -5.81 12.15 9.70
C TYR A 110 -5.83 10.72 9.13
N ILE A 111 -4.67 10.17 8.78
CA ILE A 111 -4.57 8.79 8.29
C ILE A 111 -3.50 8.04 9.09
N ARG A 112 -3.91 6.94 9.74
CA ARG A 112 -3.04 5.99 10.45
C ARG A 112 -3.02 4.66 9.67
N LEU A 113 -1.83 4.11 9.39
CA LEU A 113 -1.67 2.76 8.81
C LEU A 113 -0.89 1.87 9.76
N VAL A 114 -1.51 0.75 10.14
CA VAL A 114 -0.97 -0.30 11.00
C VAL A 114 -1.06 -1.64 10.27
N ALA A 115 -0.05 -2.49 10.42
CA ALA A 115 -0.01 -3.81 9.83
C ALA A 115 0.44 -4.88 10.82
N GLY A 116 -0.02 -6.10 10.60
CA GLY A 116 0.36 -7.28 11.36
C GLY A 116 0.55 -8.46 10.41
N SER A 117 1.77 -8.99 10.39
CA SER A 117 2.16 -10.17 9.61
C SER A 117 2.04 -11.49 10.39
N GLY A 118 1.50 -11.45 11.61
CA GLY A 118 1.33 -12.61 12.49
C GLY A 118 2.56 -12.96 13.33
N GLY A 119 2.43 -14.03 14.11
CA GLY A 119 3.47 -14.50 15.04
C GLY A 119 3.86 -13.45 16.11
N THR A 120 5.10 -13.55 16.60
CA THR A 120 5.67 -12.63 17.61
C THR A 120 6.29 -11.38 16.99
N THR A 121 5.97 -11.07 15.73
CA THR A 121 6.71 -10.08 14.91
C THR A 121 6.38 -8.63 15.27
N GLY A 122 5.29 -8.41 16.02
CA GLY A 122 4.81 -7.09 16.43
C GLY A 122 3.78 -6.51 15.46
N LEU A 123 3.48 -5.22 15.63
CA LEU A 123 2.72 -4.42 14.66
C LEU A 123 3.64 -3.40 14.01
N THR A 124 3.64 -3.37 12.69
CA THR A 124 4.38 -2.39 11.88
C THR A 124 3.49 -1.18 11.61
N HIS A 125 4.10 -0.01 11.56
CA HIS A 125 3.43 1.27 11.33
C HIS A 125 4.08 1.97 10.14
N SER A 126 3.32 2.74 9.37
CA SER A 126 3.88 3.60 8.32
C SER A 126 4.35 4.91 8.91
N ASP A 127 5.58 5.33 8.59
CA ASP A 127 6.09 6.67 8.91
C ASP A 127 5.40 7.77 8.09
N CYS A 128 4.88 7.44 6.90
CA CYS A 128 4.09 8.33 6.05
C CYS A 128 2.65 8.52 6.61
N LEU A 129 2.03 7.44 7.06
CA LEU A 129 0.66 7.40 7.59
C LEU A 129 0.68 7.15 9.10
N ASP A 130 1.34 8.06 9.81
CA ASP A 130 1.55 7.99 11.25
C ASP A 130 0.35 8.47 12.09
N GLY A 131 -0.60 9.17 11.47
CA GLY A 131 -1.76 9.79 12.11
C GLY A 131 -1.55 11.19 12.72
N SER A 132 -0.36 11.81 12.60
CA SER A 132 -0.06 13.12 13.20
C SER A 132 -0.40 14.32 12.31
N LYS A 133 -0.43 14.13 10.98
CA LYS A 133 -0.77 15.15 9.98
C LYS A 133 -2.11 14.90 9.29
N LEU A 134 -2.73 15.98 8.79
CA LEU A 134 -3.91 15.87 7.94
C LEU A 134 -3.52 15.55 6.50
N PHE A 135 -4.33 14.76 5.81
CA PHE A 135 -4.22 14.53 4.38
C PHE A 135 -5.39 15.21 3.67
N ARG A 136 -5.09 16.21 2.84
CA ARG A 136 -6.10 17.04 2.16
C ARG A 136 -5.58 17.60 0.83
N ILE A 137 -6.45 17.69 -0.17
CA ILE A 137 -6.15 18.37 -1.45
C ILE A 137 -7.14 19.52 -1.63
N ASP A 138 -6.91 20.63 -0.91
CA ASP A 138 -7.70 21.87 -1.03
C ASP A 138 -7.10 22.79 -2.10
N ARG A 139 -7.77 22.91 -3.26
CA ARG A 139 -7.38 23.84 -4.35
C ARG A 139 -8.60 24.40 -5.07
N ASN A 140 -8.66 25.73 -5.19
CA ASN A 140 -9.70 26.50 -5.90
C ASN A 140 -9.81 26.28 -7.44
N ASN A 141 -9.44 25.11 -7.97
CA ASN A 141 -9.52 24.75 -9.38
C ASN A 141 -9.68 23.22 -9.54
N GLY A 142 -10.93 22.77 -9.65
CA GLY A 142 -11.31 21.35 -9.62
C GLY A 142 -10.58 20.44 -10.62
N THR A 143 -10.23 20.92 -11.82
CA THR A 143 -9.48 20.11 -12.81
C THR A 143 -8.05 19.82 -12.37
N ARG A 144 -7.46 20.72 -11.57
CA ARG A 144 -6.13 20.54 -10.97
C ARG A 144 -6.21 19.75 -9.67
N GLU A 145 -7.21 20.05 -8.84
CA GLU A 145 -7.56 19.30 -7.63
C GLU A 145 -7.73 17.80 -7.92
N GLU A 146 -8.57 17.43 -8.89
CA GLU A 146 -8.80 16.03 -9.29
C GLU A 146 -7.49 15.33 -9.69
N LYS A 147 -6.65 15.98 -10.50
CA LYS A 147 -5.35 15.43 -10.91
C LYS A 147 -4.39 15.28 -9.73
N ASP A 148 -4.27 16.30 -8.89
CA ASP A 148 -3.38 16.29 -7.74
C ASP A 148 -3.85 15.25 -6.69
N ARG A 149 -5.17 15.03 -6.56
CA ARG A 149 -5.76 14.01 -5.69
C ARG A 149 -5.58 12.59 -6.22
N VAL A 150 -5.73 12.35 -7.53
CA VAL A 150 -5.40 11.05 -8.13
C VAL A 150 -3.92 10.70 -7.88
N ALA A 151 -3.00 11.64 -8.09
CA ALA A 151 -1.58 11.45 -7.83
C ALA A 151 -1.26 11.22 -6.33
N ALA A 152 -2.02 11.85 -5.43
CA ALA A 152 -1.93 11.58 -3.99
C ALA A 152 -2.44 10.17 -3.64
N VAL A 153 -3.61 9.75 -4.15
CA VAL A 153 -4.12 8.37 -3.97
C VAL A 153 -3.14 7.34 -4.53
N ASP A 154 -2.52 7.60 -5.69
CA ASP A 154 -1.50 6.74 -6.27
C ASP A 154 -0.31 6.54 -5.31
N ALA A 155 0.27 7.63 -4.80
CA ALA A 155 1.39 7.58 -3.85
C ALA A 155 1.01 6.93 -2.51
N LEU A 156 -0.20 7.18 -2.00
CA LEU A 156 -0.69 6.52 -0.77
C LEU A 156 -0.91 5.01 -0.95
N THR A 157 -1.35 4.56 -2.14
CA THR A 157 -1.32 3.12 -2.45
C THR A 157 0.07 2.56 -2.63
N GLU A 158 1.02 3.35 -3.12
CA GLU A 158 2.39 2.89 -3.30
C GLU A 158 3.10 2.66 -1.95
N GLU A 159 2.78 3.47 -0.93
CA GLU A 159 3.24 3.25 0.46
C GLU A 159 2.64 1.98 1.06
N VAL A 160 1.35 1.71 0.80
CA VAL A 160 0.70 0.44 1.18
C VAL A 160 1.37 -0.75 0.46
N ASP A 161 1.66 -0.63 -0.84
CA ASP A 161 2.35 -1.67 -1.59
C ASP A 161 3.76 -1.92 -1.04
N HIS A 162 4.50 -0.87 -0.69
CA HIS A 162 5.84 -0.96 -0.11
C HIS A 162 5.82 -1.62 1.28
N LEU A 163 4.91 -1.17 2.16
CA LEU A 163 4.76 -1.71 3.50
C LEU A 163 4.37 -3.20 3.45
N VAL A 164 3.38 -3.57 2.64
CA VAL A 164 2.95 -4.98 2.50
C VAL A 164 4.09 -5.87 2.02
N GLN A 165 4.93 -5.40 1.09
CA GLN A 165 6.05 -6.18 0.55
C GLN A 165 7.29 -6.24 1.47
N SER A 166 7.41 -5.32 2.43
CA SER A 166 8.51 -5.34 3.42
C SER A 166 8.24 -6.28 4.60
N GLU A 167 6.96 -6.60 4.85
CA GLU A 167 6.50 -7.39 5.99
C GLU A 167 6.96 -8.86 5.97
N ARG A 168 7.16 -9.42 7.17
CA ARG A 168 7.64 -10.81 7.38
C ARG A 168 6.50 -11.75 7.78
N VAL A 169 5.69 -12.13 6.79
CA VAL A 169 4.53 -13.02 6.96
C VAL A 169 4.87 -14.30 7.73
N SER A 170 4.18 -14.49 8.85
CA SER A 170 4.15 -15.74 9.61
C SER A 170 3.07 -16.67 9.04
N PRO A 171 3.31 -18.01 9.01
CA PRO A 171 2.24 -19.00 8.83
C PRO A 171 1.14 -18.95 9.90
N THR A 172 1.39 -18.25 11.03
CA THR A 172 0.43 -18.00 12.12
C THR A 172 -0.02 -16.53 12.16
N GLY A 173 -0.80 -16.13 11.15
CA GLY A 173 -1.53 -14.86 11.12
C GLY A 173 -2.71 -14.80 12.10
N SER A 174 -3.15 -13.60 12.46
CA SER A 174 -4.40 -13.33 13.18
C SER A 174 -4.73 -11.84 13.20
N VAL A 175 -5.99 -11.51 13.00
CA VAL A 175 -6.52 -10.14 13.14
C VAL A 175 -6.73 -9.72 14.60
N THR A 176 -6.68 -10.64 15.57
CA THR A 176 -6.96 -10.34 17.00
C THR A 176 -6.02 -9.27 17.58
N PRO A 177 -4.68 -9.33 17.43
CA PRO A 177 -3.78 -8.32 17.99
C PRO A 177 -3.96 -6.94 17.34
N LEU A 178 -4.28 -6.89 16.04
CA LEU A 178 -4.58 -5.65 15.31
C LEU A 178 -5.83 -4.98 15.87
N LEU A 179 -6.91 -5.74 16.10
CA LEU A 179 -8.17 -5.22 16.64
C LEU A 179 -8.10 -4.87 18.13
N ALA A 180 -7.23 -5.55 18.90
CA ALA A 180 -7.04 -5.28 20.32
C ALA A 180 -6.50 -3.86 20.56
N GLY A 181 -5.51 -3.43 19.78
CA GLY A 181 -4.83 -2.14 19.96
C GLY A 181 -5.58 -0.90 19.47
N VAL A 182 -6.73 -1.04 18.78
CA VAL A 182 -7.38 0.10 18.10
C VAL A 182 -7.82 1.20 19.06
N ASN A 183 -8.38 0.84 20.21
CA ASN A 183 -8.81 1.83 21.22
C ASN A 183 -7.61 2.59 21.83
N ASP A 184 -6.48 1.91 22.04
CA ASP A 184 -5.26 2.50 22.60
C ASP A 184 -4.55 3.41 21.57
N GLU A 185 -4.56 3.03 20.29
CA GLU A 185 -4.09 3.86 19.18
C GLU A 185 -4.95 5.13 19.01
N ILE A 186 -6.28 5.02 19.06
CA ILE A 186 -7.19 6.18 19.04
C ILE A 186 -6.92 7.11 20.24
N ALA A 187 -6.72 6.54 21.44
CA ALA A 187 -6.40 7.32 22.64
C ALA A 187 -5.03 8.01 22.55
N THR A 188 -4.03 7.32 22.01
CA THR A 188 -2.67 7.85 21.81
C THR A 188 -2.66 9.00 20.81
N LEU A 189 -3.33 8.84 19.65
CA LEU A 189 -3.44 9.91 18.65
C LEU A 189 -4.23 11.11 19.19
N ARG A 190 -5.30 10.89 19.97
CA ARG A 190 -6.05 11.97 20.67
C ARG A 190 -5.24 12.68 21.76
N GLY A 191 -4.15 12.07 22.26
CA GLY A 191 -3.17 12.71 23.14
C GLY A 191 -2.07 13.49 22.40
N GLY A 192 -2.04 13.44 21.06
CA GLY A 192 -1.01 14.08 20.24
C GLY A 192 -1.05 15.61 20.28
N PRO A 193 0.12 16.30 20.33
CA PRO A 193 0.16 17.76 20.38
C PRO A 193 -0.41 18.38 19.09
N GLY A 194 -1.49 19.16 19.23
CA GLY A 194 -2.18 19.79 18.10
C GLY A 194 -3.11 18.87 17.31
N VAL A 195 -3.27 17.59 17.71
CA VAL A 195 -4.18 16.65 17.04
C VAL A 195 -5.59 16.82 17.60
N SER A 196 -6.59 16.93 16.71
CA SER A 196 -7.99 17.14 17.08
C SER A 196 -8.89 16.18 16.29
N ILE A 197 -9.09 14.97 16.83
CA ILE A 197 -9.79 13.86 16.16
C ILE A 197 -11.28 13.85 16.49
N GLY A 198 -12.11 14.00 15.46
CA GLY A 198 -13.56 13.85 15.51
C GLY A 198 -13.99 12.39 15.30
N ALA A 199 -14.79 12.15 14.25
CA ALA A 199 -15.29 10.82 13.91
C ALA A 199 -14.16 9.91 13.39
N VAL A 200 -14.16 8.65 13.83
CA VAL A 200 -13.16 7.64 13.43
C VAL A 200 -13.78 6.63 12.46
N THR A 201 -13.05 6.27 11.41
CA THR A 201 -13.38 5.15 10.50
C THR A 201 -12.20 4.19 10.47
N VAL A 202 -12.42 2.95 10.92
CA VAL A 202 -11.46 1.86 11.00
C VAL A 202 -11.73 0.89 9.85
N VAL A 203 -10.79 0.77 8.92
CA VAL A 203 -10.85 -0.15 7.78
C VAL A 203 -9.87 -1.27 8.03
N VAL A 204 -10.38 -2.50 8.09
CA VAL A 204 -9.61 -3.70 8.39
C VAL A 204 -9.55 -4.55 7.15
N TRP A 205 -8.37 -4.70 6.56
CA TRP A 205 -8.09 -5.77 5.61
C TRP A 205 -7.74 -7.02 6.39
N SER A 206 -8.52 -8.08 6.22
CA SER A 206 -8.21 -9.43 6.72
C SER A 206 -9.01 -10.46 5.93
N ASP A 207 -8.46 -11.67 5.75
CA ASP A 207 -9.23 -12.81 5.25
C ASP A 207 -10.07 -13.49 6.35
N LEU A 208 -9.84 -13.14 7.64
CA LEU A 208 -10.41 -13.71 8.86
C LEU A 208 -10.13 -15.21 9.03
N LEU A 209 -9.00 -15.69 8.52
CA LEU A 209 -8.61 -17.12 8.50
C LEU A 209 -7.26 -17.39 9.19
N GLY A 210 -6.81 -16.44 10.02
CA GLY A 210 -5.64 -16.59 10.88
C GLY A 210 -5.70 -17.81 11.80
N SER A 211 -4.67 -18.64 11.73
CA SER A 211 -4.48 -19.81 12.60
C SER A 211 -4.02 -19.44 14.01
N GLY A 212 -3.38 -18.27 14.18
CA GLY A 212 -3.00 -17.68 15.47
C GLY A 212 -2.15 -18.60 16.37
N GLU A 213 -2.23 -18.34 17.68
CA GLU A 213 -1.84 -19.28 18.73
C GLU A 213 -3.08 -19.91 19.37
N ALA A 214 -2.94 -20.99 20.15
CA ALA A 214 -4.07 -21.61 20.88
C ALA A 214 -4.69 -20.67 21.96
N SER A 215 -3.92 -19.67 22.40
CA SER A 215 -4.33 -18.56 23.26
C SER A 215 -5.32 -17.62 22.56
N ASP A 216 -5.22 -17.43 21.24
CA ASP A 216 -6.01 -16.49 20.45
C ASP A 216 -7.50 -16.89 20.40
N CYS A 217 -8.39 -15.90 20.53
CA CYS A 217 -9.84 -16.07 20.52
C CYS A 217 -10.43 -16.32 19.12
N LEU A 218 -9.79 -15.85 18.05
CA LEU A 218 -10.20 -16.02 16.64
C LEU A 218 -9.48 -17.17 15.91
N ASN A 219 -8.63 -17.94 16.59
CA ASN A 219 -7.94 -19.12 16.05
C ASN A 219 -8.89 -20.08 15.30
N VAL A 220 -8.76 -20.14 13.96
CA VAL A 220 -9.58 -21.01 13.09
C VAL A 220 -9.02 -22.43 12.91
N ASP A 221 -7.89 -22.78 13.54
CA ASP A 221 -7.23 -24.07 13.30
C ASP A 221 -8.07 -25.27 13.81
N GLY A 222 -8.10 -26.33 13.02
CA GLY A 222 -8.93 -27.52 13.24
C GLY A 222 -10.45 -27.27 13.30
N LYS A 223 -10.93 -26.03 13.11
CA LYS A 223 -12.35 -25.69 13.25
C LYS A 223 -13.14 -26.08 12.00
N LYS A 224 -14.40 -26.48 12.18
CA LYS A 224 -15.36 -26.67 11.09
C LYS A 224 -16.12 -25.38 10.83
N ALA A 225 -16.48 -25.11 9.58
CA ALA A 225 -17.26 -23.93 9.23
C ALA A 225 -18.72 -24.06 9.69
N SER A 226 -19.10 -23.32 10.73
CA SER A 226 -20.50 -23.12 11.12
C SER A 226 -20.70 -21.76 11.80
N ILE A 227 -21.95 -21.28 11.81
CA ILE A 227 -22.34 -20.04 12.49
C ILE A 227 -22.07 -20.17 14.00
N GLN A 228 -22.41 -21.31 14.61
CA GLN A 228 -22.27 -21.54 16.04
C GLN A 228 -20.80 -21.54 16.49
N ILE A 229 -19.89 -22.01 15.64
CA ILE A 229 -18.43 -21.97 15.90
C ILE A 229 -17.92 -20.53 15.82
N ALA A 230 -18.27 -19.79 14.75
CA ALA A 230 -17.90 -18.38 14.64
C ALA A 230 -18.45 -17.54 15.80
N GLU A 231 -19.73 -17.71 16.14
CA GLU A 231 -20.38 -17.03 17.26
C GLU A 231 -19.75 -17.38 18.62
N ALA A 232 -19.29 -18.63 18.82
CA ALA A 232 -18.56 -19.03 20.01
C ALA A 232 -17.14 -18.42 20.09
N MET A 233 -16.41 -18.39 18.97
CA MET A 233 -15.08 -17.77 18.88
C MET A 233 -15.15 -16.27 19.17
N VAL A 234 -16.04 -15.55 18.48
CA VAL A 234 -16.20 -14.11 18.72
C VAL A 234 -16.77 -13.84 20.12
N ARG A 235 -17.68 -14.68 20.66
CA ARG A 235 -18.08 -14.56 22.09
C ARG A 235 -16.90 -14.64 23.05
N ARG A 236 -15.93 -15.54 22.80
CA ARG A 236 -14.72 -15.67 23.63
C ARG A 236 -13.90 -14.38 23.61
N CYS A 237 -13.69 -13.77 22.43
CA CYS A 237 -12.89 -12.54 22.31
C CYS A 237 -13.35 -11.39 23.21
N PHE A 238 -14.67 -11.22 23.35
CA PHE A 238 -15.30 -10.19 24.19
C PHE A 238 -15.77 -10.74 25.55
N SER A 239 -15.34 -11.94 25.97
CA SER A 239 -15.69 -12.48 27.29
C SER A 239 -14.75 -11.92 28.37
N PRO A 240 -15.23 -11.66 29.61
CA PRO A 240 -14.37 -11.18 30.70
C PRO A 240 -13.19 -12.12 31.02
N ASP A 241 -13.32 -13.42 30.73
CA ASP A 241 -12.30 -14.43 31.04
C ASP A 241 -11.08 -14.39 30.11
N THR A 242 -11.15 -13.69 28.97
CA THR A 242 -10.01 -13.52 28.05
C THR A 242 -9.80 -12.08 27.60
N GLN A 243 -10.88 -11.30 27.43
CA GLN A 243 -10.93 -9.87 27.12
C GLN A 243 -9.92 -9.39 26.06
N GLN A 244 -9.68 -10.21 25.03
CA GLN A 244 -8.72 -9.92 23.97
C GLN A 244 -9.20 -8.82 23.04
N LEU A 245 -10.52 -8.67 22.86
CA LEU A 245 -11.13 -7.58 22.10
C LEU A 245 -12.08 -6.77 22.97
N THR A 246 -12.06 -5.45 22.77
CA THR A 246 -13.05 -4.51 23.31
C THR A 246 -13.81 -3.85 22.15
N PRO A 247 -15.07 -3.41 22.33
CA PRO A 247 -15.78 -2.67 21.29
C PRO A 247 -15.05 -1.35 20.97
N ILE A 248 -14.97 -1.00 19.70
CA ILE A 248 -14.38 0.25 19.22
C ILE A 248 -15.50 1.29 19.20
N ALA A 249 -15.67 1.99 20.33
CA ALA A 249 -16.77 2.93 20.54
C ALA A 249 -16.71 4.12 19.58
N ASP A 250 -17.88 4.68 19.24
CA ASP A 250 -18.07 5.89 18.44
C ASP A 250 -17.32 5.91 17.09
N SER A 251 -17.00 4.73 16.56
CA SER A 251 -16.15 4.52 15.40
C SER A 251 -16.82 3.62 14.37
N ARG A 252 -16.75 3.97 13.09
CA ARG A 252 -17.24 3.11 11.99
C ARG A 252 -16.21 2.01 11.72
N VAL A 253 -16.61 0.75 11.58
CA VAL A 253 -15.70 -0.36 11.25
C VAL A 253 -16.03 -0.96 9.88
N ARG A 254 -15.05 -1.28 9.05
CA ARG A 254 -15.25 -1.85 7.71
C ARG A 254 -14.30 -3.01 7.47
N PHE A 255 -14.83 -4.22 7.29
CA PHE A 255 -14.02 -5.42 7.02
C PHE A 255 -13.93 -5.68 5.51
N ILE A 256 -12.82 -5.25 4.91
CA ILE A 256 -12.42 -5.51 3.52
C ILE A 256 -11.48 -6.72 3.45
N GLY A 257 -11.18 -7.22 2.25
CA GLY A 257 -10.30 -8.38 2.06
C GLY A 257 -10.89 -9.74 2.43
N VAL A 258 -12.02 -9.80 3.14
CA VAL A 258 -12.65 -11.06 3.56
C VAL A 258 -13.03 -11.88 2.32
N ASN A 259 -12.45 -13.08 2.20
CA ASN A 259 -12.49 -13.98 1.02
C ASN A 259 -11.62 -13.58 -0.20
N ALA A 260 -10.70 -12.62 -0.10
CA ALA A 260 -9.83 -12.21 -1.21
C ALA A 260 -8.64 -13.16 -1.46
N GLY A 261 -8.30 -14.03 -0.49
CA GLY A 261 -7.27 -15.05 -0.62
C GLY A 261 -7.69 -16.29 -1.40
N ALA A 262 -6.73 -17.16 -1.73
CA ALA A 262 -6.96 -18.44 -2.44
C ALA A 262 -7.53 -19.53 -1.52
N VAL A 263 -8.69 -19.27 -0.91
CA VAL A 263 -9.24 -20.06 0.21
C VAL A 263 -10.40 -20.96 -0.21
N THR A 264 -10.50 -22.14 0.42
CA THR A 264 -11.51 -23.16 0.12
C THR A 264 -12.93 -22.70 0.49
N LYS A 265 -13.96 -23.31 -0.11
CA LYS A 265 -15.37 -22.98 0.17
C LYS A 265 -15.74 -23.01 1.67
N PRO A 266 -15.33 -24.01 2.49
CA PRO A 266 -15.54 -23.96 3.94
C PRO A 266 -14.84 -22.78 4.62
N GLN A 267 -13.61 -22.45 4.22
CA GLN A 267 -12.89 -21.27 4.74
C GLN A 267 -13.63 -19.96 4.39
N GLN A 268 -14.13 -19.82 3.17
CA GLN A 268 -14.94 -18.66 2.77
C GLN A 268 -16.23 -18.52 3.62
N ASP A 269 -16.82 -19.65 4.03
CA ASP A 269 -18.06 -19.64 4.79
C ASP A 269 -17.81 -19.34 6.28
N ILE A 270 -16.74 -19.86 6.90
CA ILE A 270 -16.38 -19.45 8.28
C ILE A 270 -15.93 -17.99 8.34
N ALA A 271 -15.14 -17.51 7.38
CA ALA A 271 -14.72 -16.10 7.30
C ALA A 271 -15.91 -15.14 7.22
N ARG A 272 -16.94 -15.47 6.43
CA ARG A 272 -18.18 -14.68 6.34
C ARG A 272 -18.97 -14.67 7.64
N TYR A 273 -19.03 -15.81 8.36
CA TYR A 273 -19.69 -15.86 9.67
C TYR A 273 -18.90 -15.10 10.74
N LEU A 274 -17.57 -15.23 10.77
CA LEU A 274 -16.70 -14.46 11.66
C LEU A 274 -16.87 -12.95 11.46
N ARG A 275 -16.87 -12.47 10.20
CA ARG A 275 -17.17 -11.05 9.88
C ARG A 275 -18.54 -10.62 10.43
N GLY A 276 -19.56 -11.43 10.21
CA GLY A 276 -20.93 -11.14 10.62
C GLY A 276 -21.17 -11.18 12.14
N GLU A 277 -20.34 -11.91 12.89
CA GLU A 277 -20.35 -11.95 14.37
C GLU A 277 -19.46 -10.86 14.98
N LEU A 278 -18.26 -10.61 14.41
CA LEU A 278 -17.37 -9.51 14.78
C LEU A 278 -18.07 -8.17 14.62
N CYS A 279 -18.68 -7.90 13.46
CA CYS A 279 -19.36 -6.63 13.22
C CYS A 279 -20.45 -6.33 14.25
N ARG A 280 -21.21 -7.34 14.69
CA ARG A 280 -22.28 -7.17 15.71
C ARG A 280 -21.77 -6.85 17.12
N ARG A 281 -20.47 -6.92 17.36
CA ARG A 281 -19.84 -6.79 18.69
C ARG A 281 -18.79 -5.69 18.76
N ILE A 282 -18.11 -5.42 17.64
CA ILE A 282 -16.99 -4.47 17.60
C ILE A 282 -17.43 -3.02 17.39
N SER A 283 -18.56 -2.76 16.69
CA SER A 283 -19.12 -1.41 16.51
C SER A 283 -20.62 -1.47 16.18
N SER A 284 -21.34 -0.40 16.48
CA SER A 284 -22.73 -0.18 16.06
C SER A 284 -22.87 0.20 14.57
N ASP A 285 -21.79 0.66 13.93
CA ASP A 285 -21.70 0.96 12.50
C ASP A 285 -20.59 0.10 11.87
N CYS A 286 -20.94 -1.13 11.47
CA CYS A 286 -20.01 -2.09 10.86
C CYS A 286 -20.53 -2.71 9.55
N GLY A 287 -19.63 -2.94 8.57
CA GLY A 287 -19.95 -3.48 7.22
C GLY A 287 -18.88 -4.37 6.60
#